data_AF-A0A349EJK8-F1
#
_entry.id   AF-A0A349EJK8-F1
#
_cell.length_a   1.000
_cell.length_b   1.000
_cell.length_c   1.000
_cell.angle_alpha   90.00
_cell.angle_beta   90.00
_cell.angle_gamma   90.00
#
_symmetry.space_group_name_H-M   'P 1'
#
loop_
_entity.id
_entity.type
_entity.pdbx_description
1 polymer ?
#
loop_
_entity_poly.entity_id
_entity_poly.type
_entity_poly.pdbx_seq_one_letter_code
_entity_poly.pdbx_strand_id
1 'polypeptide(L)' 'MEINITFPGGKKVNADLNGMVIATDQPKLQGGDGSAPAPSHRR' A
#
# COMPACT_ATOMS: atom_id res chain seq x y z
N MET A 1 8.31 -6.20 17.06
CA MET A 1 7.04 -5.99 16.34
C MET A 1 7.14 -6.75 15.04
N GLU A 2 6.14 -7.55 14.74
CA GLU A 2 6.04 -8.29 13.49
C GLU A 2 5.09 -7.54 12.55
N ILE A 3 5.45 -7.44 11.28
CA ILE A 3 4.63 -6.85 10.24
C ILE A 3 4.62 -7.82 9.09
N ASN A 4 3.43 -8.25 8.67
CA ASN A 4 3.29 -9.11 7.50
C ASN A 4 3.01 -8.24 6.28
N ILE A 5 3.90 -8.30 5.28
CA ILE A 5 3.77 -7.53 4.04
C ILE A 5 3.28 -8.44 2.93
N THR A 6 2.23 -8.02 2.23
CA THR A 6 1.75 -8.69 1.02
C THR A 6 1.66 -7.74 -0.16
N PHE A 7 1.86 -8.30 -1.36
CA PHE A 7 1.86 -7.58 -2.64
C PHE A 7 0.76 -8.16 -3.55
N PRO A 8 -0.49 -7.66 -3.46
CA PRO A 8 -1.61 -8.22 -4.21
C PRO A 8 -1.58 -7.90 -5.71
N GLY A 9 -0.53 -7.24 -6.21
CA GLY A 9 -0.42 -6.76 -7.59
C GLY A 9 -0.95 -5.33 -7.77
N GLY A 10 -0.88 -4.82 -8.99
CA GLY A 10 -1.35 -3.45 -9.31
C GLY A 10 -0.60 -2.33 -8.56
N LYS A 11 0.66 -2.56 -8.17
CA LYS A 11 1.49 -1.63 -7.36
C LYS A 11 0.93 -1.29 -5.98
N LYS A 12 0.17 -2.22 -5.41
CA LYS A 12 -0.37 -2.13 -4.05
C LYS A 12 0.52 -2.84 -3.05
N VAL A 13 0.49 -2.37 -1.81
CA VAL A 13 1.15 -2.98 -0.67
C VAL A 13 0.18 -2.99 0.50
N ASN A 14 0.03 -4.15 1.14
CA ASN A 14 -0.72 -4.31 2.38
C ASN A 14 0.24 -4.64 3.51
N ALA A 15 0.20 -3.85 4.58
CA ALA A 15 0.91 -4.13 5.83
C ALA A 15 -0.08 -4.56 6.90
N ASP A 16 0.01 -5.81 7.35
CA ASP A 16 -0.72 -6.30 8.51
C ASP A 16 0.10 -6.06 9.78
N LEU A 17 -0.49 -5.29 10.69
CA LEU A 17 0.03 -5.05 12.04
C LEU A 17 -1.03 -5.50 13.04
N ASN A 18 -0.79 -6.63 13.73
CA ASN A 18 -1.68 -7.19 14.75
C ASN A 18 -3.13 -7.40 14.24
N GLY A 19 -3.30 -7.84 12.99
CA GLY A 19 -4.61 -8.08 12.37
C GLY A 19 -5.27 -6.82 11.78
N MET A 20 -4.61 -5.66 11.84
CA MET A 20 -5.03 -4.45 11.14
C MET A 20 -4.26 -4.33 9.83
N VAL A 21 -4.99 -4.33 8.71
CA VAL A 21 -4.41 -4.14 7.38
C VAL A 21 -4.38 -2.66 7.01
N ILE A 22 -3.17 -2.15 6.82
CA ILE A 22 -2.90 -0.82 6.24
C ILE A 22 -2.64 -1.03 4.74
N ALA A 23 -3.64 -0.71 3.91
CA ALA A 23 -3.56 -0.82 2.47
C ALA A 23 -3.02 0.47 1.85
N THR A 24 -2.12 0.33 0.88
CA THR A 24 -1.54 1.45 0.12
C THR A 24 -1.45 1.11 -1.37
N ASP A 25 -1.52 2.14 -2.20
CA ASP A 25 -1.49 2.03 -3.67
C ASP A 25 -0.65 3.18 -4.23
N GLN A 26 0.23 2.89 -5.17
CA GLN A 26 1.03 3.93 -5.79
C GLN A 26 0.13 4.96 -6.52
N PRO A 27 0.58 6.22 -6.67
CA PRO A 27 -0.18 7.21 -7.43
C PRO A 27 -0.48 6.74 -8.87
N LYS A 28 -1.62 7.17 -9.43
CA LYS A 28 -2.00 6.87 -10.83
C LYS A 28 -0.92 7.27 -11.83
N LEU A 29 -0.29 8.43 -11.62
CA LEU A 29 0.83 8.91 -12.45
C LEU A 29 2.06 7.98 -12.43
N GLN A 30 2.16 7.13 -11.40
CA GLN A 30 3.20 6.10 -11.28
C GLN A 30 2.65 4.70 -11.58
N GLY A 31 1.45 4.59 -12.16
CA GLY A 31 0.85 3.33 -12.60
C GLY A 31 0.24 2.47 -11.50
N GLY A 32 -0.15 3.06 -10.36
CA GLY A 32 -1.09 2.44 -9.43
C GLY A 32 -2.54 2.76 -9.81
N ASP A 33 -3.49 2.14 -9.11
CA ASP A 33 -4.92 2.27 -9.45
C ASP A 33 -5.57 3.48 -8.76
N GLY A 34 -4.90 4.07 -7.77
CA GLY A 34 -5.45 5.11 -6.90
C GLY A 34 -6.61 4.59 -6.04
N SER A 35 -6.59 3.29 -5.70
CA SER A 35 -7.60 2.60 -4.89
C SER A 35 -7.34 2.69 -3.38
N ALA A 36 -6.14 3.11 -2.99
CA ALA A 36 -5.74 3.37 -1.60
C ALA A 36 -4.75 4.56 -1.54
N PRO A 37 -4.44 5.10 -0.34
CA PRO A 37 -3.45 6.16 -0.20
C PRO A 37 -2.05 5.74 -0.66
N ALA A 38 -1.27 6.71 -1.15
CA ALA A 38 0.12 6.47 -1.53
C ALA A 38 1.02 6.25 -0.30
N PRO A 39 1.93 5.26 -0.31
CA PRO A 39 2.90 5.04 0.77
C PRO A 39 3.81 6.25 1.01
N SER A 40 4.16 6.95 -0.07
CA SER A 40 4.92 8.19 -0.01
C SER A 40 4.08 9.33 -0.58
N HIS A 41 4.02 10.41 0.18
CA HIS A 41 3.59 11.71 -0.34
C HIS A 41 4.87 12.51 -0.60
N ARG A 42 5.13 12.89 -1.86
CA ARG A 42 6.03 14.02 -2.11
C ARG A 42 5.29 15.27 -1.64
N ARG A 43 5.77 15.90 -0.56
CA ARG A 43 5.43 17.30 -0.30
C ARG A 43 6.18 18.20 -1.27
#